data_AF-A0A925PKV1-F1
#
_entry.id   AF-A0A925PKV1-F1
#
_cell.length_a   1.000
_cell.length_b   1.000
_cell.length_c   1.000
_cell.angle_alpha   90.00
_cell.angle_beta   90.00
_cell.angle_gamma   90.00
#
_symmetry.space_group_name_H-M   'P 1'
#
loop_
_entity.id
_entity.type
_entity.pdbx_description
1 polymer ?
#
loop_
_entity_poly.entity_id
_entity_poly.type
_entity_poly.pdbx_seq_one_letter_code
_entity_poly.pdbx_strand_id
1 'polypeptide(L)' 'MINKERMLSEFFELVRIKCSTKGERQVADVLKTKLLALGMEVSEDNTCDIIGGNCGNLIAYCEGTMKGVTAL' A
#
# COMPACT_ATOMS: atom_id res chain seq x y z
N MET A 1 -3.22 2.51 21.17
CA MET A 1 -2.11 1.64 21.65
C MET A 1 -1.88 0.55 20.61
N ILE A 2 -0.63 0.16 20.34
CA ILE A 2 -0.29 -0.79 19.27
C ILE A 2 -0.62 -2.23 19.70
N ASN A 3 -1.24 -3.01 18.82
CA ASN A 3 -1.39 -4.46 18.98
C ASN A 3 -0.18 -5.17 18.34
N LYS A 4 0.71 -5.72 19.18
CA LYS A 4 1.96 -6.36 18.74
C LYS A 4 1.73 -7.69 18.01
N GLU A 5 0.76 -8.48 18.46
CA GLU A 5 0.43 -9.77 17.83
C GLU A 5 -0.09 -9.56 16.41
N ARG A 6 -1.00 -8.60 16.22
CA ARG A 6 -1.49 -8.20 14.90
C ARG A 6 -0.36 -7.72 13.99
N MET A 7 0.55 -6.88 14.52
CA MET A 7 1.69 -6.37 13.76
C MET A 7 2.65 -7.50 13.30
N LEU A 8 2.94 -8.46 14.19
CA LEU A 8 3.80 -9.58 13.86
C LEU A 8 3.15 -10.52 12.82
N SER A 9 1.85 -10.78 12.95
CA SER A 9 1.08 -11.55 11.97
C SER A 9 1.11 -10.89 10.59
N GLU A 10 0.87 -9.58 10.54
CA GLU A 10 0.90 -8.79 9.30
C GLU A 10 2.28 -8.84 8.64
N PHE A 11 3.35 -8.68 9.42
CA PHE A 11 4.72 -8.82 8.91
C PHE A 11 4.95 -10.18 8.26
N PHE A 12 4.57 -11.28 8.93
CA PHE A 12 4.74 -12.62 8.38
C PHE A 12 3.90 -12.88 7.13
N GLU A 13 2.70 -12.31 7.04
CA GLU A 13 1.88 -12.37 5.83
C GLU A 13 2.61 -11.72 4.64
N LEU A 14 3.10 -10.49 4.83
CA LEU A 14 3.72 -9.71 3.76
C LEU A 14 5.05 -10.30 3.28
N VAL A 15 5.94 -10.73 4.19
CA VAL A 15 7.27 -11.26 3.80
C VAL A 15 7.20 -12.61 3.09
N ARG A 16 6.07 -13.33 3.18
CA ARG A 16 5.85 -14.58 2.44
C ARG A 16 5.48 -14.35 0.98
N ILE A 17 5.05 -13.14 0.63
CA ILE A 17 4.72 -12.81 -0.75
C ILE A 17 6.02 -12.61 -1.52
N LYS A 18 6.21 -13.41 -2.58
CA LYS A 18 7.37 -13.28 -3.44
C LYS A 18 7.31 -11.92 -4.15
N CYS A 19 8.31 -11.08 -3.88
CA CYS A 19 8.43 -9.75 -4.45
C CYS A 19 9.83 -9.58 -5.07
N SER A 20 10.06 -10.21 -6.23
CA SER A 20 11.27 -9.98 -7.00
C SER A 20 11.17 -8.64 -7.74
N THR A 21 12.31 -8.00 -8.03
CA THR A 21 12.35 -6.78 -8.83
C THR A 21 11.55 -6.93 -10.12
N LYS A 22 10.72 -5.93 -10.45
CA LYS A 22 9.79 -5.87 -11.60
C LYS A 22 8.60 -6.84 -11.53
N GLY A 23 8.48 -7.61 -10.44
CA GLY A 23 7.48 -8.63 -10.20
C GLY A 23 6.58 -8.33 -8.99
N GLU A 24 6.36 -7.06 -8.67
CA GLU A 24 5.74 -6.61 -7.41
C GLU A 24 4.20 -6.72 -7.38
N ARG A 25 3.53 -7.02 -8.52
CA ARG A 25 2.05 -7.02 -8.64
C ARG A 25 1.32 -7.71 -7.49
N GLN A 26 1.75 -8.91 -7.09
CA GLN A 26 1.06 -9.68 -6.05
C GLN A 26 1.08 -8.98 -4.69
N VAL A 27 2.23 -8.41 -4.29
CA VAL A 27 2.31 -7.67 -3.01
C VAL A 27 1.56 -6.35 -3.11
N ALA A 28 1.58 -5.69 -4.28
CA ALA A 28 0.86 -4.46 -4.50
C ALA A 28 -0.67 -4.65 -4.37
N ASP A 29 -1.23 -5.71 -4.95
CA ASP A 29 -2.67 -5.99 -4.86
C ASP A 29 -3.12 -6.25 -3.41
N VAL A 30 -2.30 -6.96 -2.63
CA VAL A 30 -2.53 -7.18 -1.19
C VAL A 30 -2.49 -5.85 -0.42
N LEU A 31 -1.46 -5.03 -0.65
CA LEU A 31 -1.32 -3.72 -0.01
C LEU A 31 -2.49 -2.79 -0.37
N LYS A 32 -2.86 -2.71 -1.65
CA LYS A 32 -3.98 -1.90 -2.14
C LYS A 32 -5.28 -2.29 -1.44
N THR A 33 -5.57 -3.58 -1.34
CA THR A 33 -6.75 -4.09 -0.63
C THR A 33 -6.75 -3.68 0.85
N LYS A 34 -5.62 -3.85 1.55
CA LYS A 34 -5.49 -3.52 2.97
C LYS A 34 -5.59 -2.01 3.23
N LEU A 35 -4.98 -1.19 2.38
CA LEU A 35 -5.01 0.27 2.48
C LEU A 35 -6.43 0.82 2.22
N LEU A 36 -7.13 0.28 1.22
CA LEU A 36 -8.55 0.59 1.00
C LEU A 36 -9.41 0.20 2.22
N ALA A 37 -9.17 -0.97 2.82
CA ALA A 37 -9.86 -1.41 4.03
C ALA A 37 -9.57 -0.54 5.27
N LEU A 38 -8.46 0.20 5.27
CA LEU A 38 -8.14 1.21 6.29
C LEU A 38 -8.83 2.55 6.05
N GLY A 39 -9.59 2.70 4.95
CA GLY A 39 -10.30 3.92 4.59
C GLY A 39 -9.43 4.95 3.87
N MET A 40 -8.31 4.53 3.29
CA MET A 40 -7.45 5.40 2.47
C MET A 40 -7.91 5.40 1.01
N GLU A 41 -7.69 6.51 0.32
CA GLU A 41 -7.77 6.55 -1.14
C GLU A 41 -6.48 6.01 -1.73
N VAL A 42 -6.56 5.04 -2.65
CA VAL A 42 -5.37 4.39 -3.21
C VAL A 42 -5.39 4.43 -4.73
N SER A 43 -4.38 5.05 -5.31
CA SER A 43 -4.12 5.05 -6.76
C SER A 43 -2.83 4.32 -7.10
N GLU A 44 -2.70 3.91 -8.36
CA GLU A 44 -1.48 3.31 -8.90
C GLU A 44 -1.04 4.13 -10.12
N ASP A 45 0.26 4.41 -10.25
CA ASP A 45 0.82 5.12 -11.39
C ASP A 45 1.23 4.17 -12.54
N ASN A 46 1.72 4.74 -13.65
CA ASN A 46 2.12 3.99 -14.84
C ASN A 46 3.64 3.71 -14.90
N THR A 47 4.35 3.67 -13.75
CA THR A 47 5.81 3.44 -13.73
C THR A 47 6.20 2.10 -14.36
N CYS A 48 5.33 1.10 -14.29
CA CYS A 48 5.51 -0.21 -14.92
C CYS A 48 5.87 -0.10 -16.41
N ASP A 49 5.26 0.84 -17.13
CA ASP A 49 5.44 1.03 -18.58
C ASP A 49 6.81 1.61 -18.91
N ILE A 50 7.41 2.35 -17.97
CA ILE A 50 8.70 3.02 -18.11
C ILE A 50 9.84 2.04 -17.78
N ILE A 51 9.71 1.29 -16.70
CA ILE A 51 10.79 0.42 -16.19
C ILE A 51 10.70 -1.03 -16.70
N GLY A 52 9.61 -1.38 -17.39
CA GLY A 52 9.33 -2.75 -17.84
C GLY A 52 9.01 -3.69 -16.69
N GLY A 53 8.26 -3.21 -15.70
CA GLY A 53 7.77 -4.00 -14.56
C GLY A 53 6.29 -4.36 -14.71
N ASN A 54 5.76 -5.15 -13.77
CA ASN A 54 4.34 -5.53 -13.77
C ASN A 54 3.46 -4.70 -12.81
N CYS A 55 4.05 -3.70 -12.13
CA CYS A 55 3.40 -2.88 -11.13
C CYS A 55 3.93 -1.44 -11.15
N GLY A 56 3.04 -0.46 -11.01
CA GLY A 56 3.37 0.93 -10.73
C GLY A 56 3.56 1.19 -9.24
N ASN A 57 3.83 2.43 -8.87
CA ASN A 57 3.86 2.83 -7.46
C ASN A 57 2.44 2.96 -6.92
N LEU A 58 2.20 2.46 -5.72
CA LEU A 58 0.96 2.71 -4.98
C LEU A 58 1.07 4.03 -4.21
N ILE A 59 0.09 4.91 -4.42
CA ILE A 59 -0.05 6.18 -3.73
C ILE A 59 -1.29 6.05 -2.85
N ALA A 60 -1.09 6.07 -1.52
CA ALA A 60 -2.17 5.98 -0.56
C ALA A 60 -2.33 7.30 0.18
N TYR A 61 -3.50 7.92 0.04
CA TYR A 61 -3.87 9.17 0.68
C TYR A 61 -4.81 8.91 1.86
N CYS A 62 -4.46 9.47 3.01
CA CYS A 62 -5.25 9.41 4.23
C CYS A 62 -5.72 10.83 4.56
N GLU A 63 -7.02 11.07 4.52
CA GLU A 63 -7.59 12.39 4.79
C GLU A 63 -7.34 12.81 6.24
N GLY A 64 -6.93 14.06 6.44
CA GLY A 64 -6.73 14.63 7.77
C GLY A 64 -8.06 14.75 8.53
N THR A 65 -8.08 14.35 9.80
CA THR A 65 -9.31 14.36 10.62
C THR A 65 -9.51 15.65 11.42
N MET A 66 -8.55 16.58 11.37
CA MET A 66 -8.63 17.85 12.10
C MET A 66 -9.52 18.85 11.37
N LYS A 67 -10.61 19.25 12.00
CA LYS A 67 -11.53 20.26 11.45
C LYS A 67 -10.89 21.65 11.42
N GLY A 68 -11.14 22.41 10.36
CA GLY A 68 -10.69 23.80 10.23
C GLY A 68 -9.23 23.97 9.78
N VAL A 69 -8.57 22.88 9.38
CA VAL A 69 -7.25 22.92 8.73
C VAL A 69 -7.46 22.76 7.24
N THR A 70 -7.15 23.79 6.47
CA THR A 70 -7.13 23.71 5.01
C THR A 70 -5.92 22.88 4.60
N ALA A 71 -6.13 21.80 3.85
CA ALA A 71 -5.02 21.16 3.13
C ALA A 71 -4.44 22.20 2.16
N LEU A 72 -3.11 22.39 2.20
CA LEU A 72 -2.39 23.32 1.32
C LEU A 72 -2.52 22.92 -0.15
#